data_AF-A0A971UNF8-F1
#
_entry.id   AF-A0A971UNF8-F1
#
_cell.length_a   1.000
_cell.length_b   1.000
_cell.length_c   1.000
_cell.angle_alpha   90.00
_cell.angle_beta   90.00
_cell.angle_gamma   90.00
#
_symmetry.space_group_name_H-M   'P 1'
#
loop_
_entity.id
_entity.type
_entity.pdbx_description
1 polymer ?
#
loop_
_entity_poly.entity_id
_entity_poly.type
_entity_poly.pdbx_seq_one_letter_code
_entity_poly.pdbx_strand_id
1 'polypeptide(L)'
;MKPCGAHSLEELADLAGGRLDGAAAEALRRHLDACASCREAAARLAALDAALRRSEAMQTPAVPEADRRRIVDGARQMLADEAEAGSATRRSGVAARFWNRPEVRRALAAAAVLAVVAAAGLLAVRSARSTLGPAVARAVAMRGSVTVGGNGGSPLSGQQTLHVGQRIRTGRGAMLTLAMTGGGSMDVNEGAALVIERSDAAETLCRLDQGQVFVSLGSPGGAGRMVLDTSVARVEATAAEFDVHLAAGSLAGGRLRRGGPFVLAAATVQVLGEPAMPSELRLTVVSGEVTLSVAGDPTPVVVRANEQVRYDPRGARPVPVKVRAEEHVLWRLPDDRVSHLASAHWADLFSAKVTPQQQGRIRLDYDFVSGRELDDWRIDGAGWALMLNALRCRNGQGAIVSRAAFVGDVEVALTANMERRDGTQVGWELRPATAGGFDVVTATAAWADPGPSLRMSLAFGDGGSPQAVMERDAGQVFGFGGRLEGDRVLVSLDDRDLIESAAPDAMLKALHDPTSPQPLHVAVRAGGEDLFITHLTVIGRPDPRWLRQRLQQVVGERPSGR
;
A
#
# COMPACT_ATOMS: atom_id res chain seq x y z
N MET A 1 56.90 -0.79 -42.05
CA MET A 1 55.75 -0.63 -41.12
C MET A 1 54.68 0.18 -41.83
N LYS A 2 53.40 -0.22 -41.75
CA LYS A 2 52.30 0.58 -42.27
C LYS A 2 52.20 1.92 -41.50
N PRO A 3 51.85 3.05 -42.15
CA PRO A 3 51.71 4.35 -41.48
C PRO A 3 50.52 4.35 -40.50
N CYS A 4 50.56 5.23 -39.50
CA CYS A 4 49.46 5.43 -38.56
C CYS A 4 48.18 5.79 -39.33
N GLY A 5 47.10 5.01 -39.13
CA GLY A 5 45.83 5.15 -39.87
C GLY A 5 45.62 4.16 -41.01
N ALA A 6 46.60 3.30 -41.32
CA ALA A 6 46.47 2.25 -42.34
C ALA A 6 45.81 0.94 -41.83
N HIS A 7 45.40 0.92 -40.56
CA HIS A 7 44.61 -0.15 -39.95
C HIS A 7 43.23 0.38 -39.64
N SER A 8 42.19 -0.31 -40.10
CA SER A 8 40.81 0.10 -39.84
C SER A 8 40.44 -0.14 -38.37
N LEU A 9 39.44 0.60 -37.87
CA LEU A 9 38.87 0.35 -36.54
C LEU A 9 38.27 -1.06 -36.44
N GLU A 10 37.84 -1.64 -37.57
CA GLU A 10 37.34 -3.01 -37.67
C GLU A 10 38.44 -4.04 -37.41
N GLU A 11 39.61 -3.88 -38.04
CA GLU A 11 40.80 -4.73 -37.76
C GLU A 11 41.23 -4.64 -36.28
N LEU A 12 41.18 -3.45 -35.67
CA LEU A 12 41.50 -3.29 -34.24
C LEU A 12 40.44 -3.93 -33.33
N ALA A 13 39.16 -3.85 -33.70
CA ALA A 13 38.05 -4.46 -32.96
C ALA A 13 38.04 -5.99 -33.08
N ASP A 14 38.45 -6.53 -34.22
CA ASP A 14 38.55 -7.98 -34.43
C ASP A 14 39.75 -8.57 -33.69
N LEU A 15 40.85 -7.82 -33.53
CA LEU A 15 41.94 -8.22 -32.66
C LEU A 15 41.49 -8.22 -31.19
N ALA A 16 40.78 -7.18 -30.75
CA ALA A 16 40.26 -7.08 -29.38
C ALA A 16 39.21 -8.16 -29.06
N GLY A 17 38.40 -8.54 -30.04
CA GLY A 17 37.39 -9.60 -29.92
C GLY A 17 37.92 -11.03 -30.12
N GLY A 18 39.22 -11.20 -30.42
CA GLY A 18 39.83 -12.50 -30.70
C GLY A 18 39.37 -13.16 -32.01
N ARG A 19 38.87 -12.36 -32.97
CA ARG A 19 38.35 -12.80 -34.27
C ARG A 19 39.38 -12.76 -35.40
N LEU A 20 40.54 -12.14 -35.16
CA LEU A 20 41.66 -12.08 -36.11
C LEU A 20 42.60 -13.27 -35.92
N ASP A 21 42.99 -13.91 -37.02
CA ASP A 21 43.79 -15.14 -37.01
C ASP A 21 45.29 -14.91 -37.33
N GLY A 22 46.10 -15.84 -36.83
CA GLY A 22 47.50 -16.08 -37.21
C GLY A 22 48.35 -14.84 -37.52
N ALA A 23 48.86 -14.78 -38.76
CA ALA A 23 49.84 -13.79 -39.19
C ALA A 23 49.30 -12.35 -39.20
N ALA A 24 48.00 -12.17 -39.39
CA ALA A 24 47.36 -10.84 -39.39
C ALA A 24 47.28 -10.27 -37.97
N ALA A 25 46.91 -11.09 -36.98
CA ALA A 25 46.93 -10.71 -35.58
C ALA A 25 48.36 -10.33 -35.11
N GLU A 26 49.37 -11.10 -35.52
CA GLU A 26 50.77 -10.88 -35.11
C GLU A 26 51.39 -9.65 -35.80
N ALA A 27 51.03 -9.38 -37.05
CA ALA A 27 51.43 -8.15 -37.74
C ALA A 27 50.80 -6.90 -37.09
N LEU A 28 49.54 -6.99 -36.67
CA LEU A 28 48.85 -5.91 -36.00
C LEU A 28 49.39 -5.68 -34.58
N ARG A 29 49.70 -6.74 -33.81
CA ARG A 29 50.37 -6.63 -32.50
C ARG A 29 51.72 -5.91 -32.59
N ARG A 30 52.57 -6.31 -33.53
CA ARG A 30 53.86 -5.63 -33.79
C ARG A 30 53.69 -4.15 -34.16
N HIS A 31 52.59 -3.80 -34.83
CA HIS A 31 52.26 -2.41 -35.11
C HIS A 31 51.80 -1.67 -33.84
N LEU A 32 50.97 -2.29 -32.99
CA LEU A 32 50.53 -1.71 -31.71
C LEU A 32 51.71 -1.44 -30.76
N ASP A 33 52.74 -2.29 -30.79
CA ASP A 33 53.98 -2.10 -30.02
C ASP A 33 54.75 -0.84 -30.45
N ALA A 34 54.64 -0.45 -31.72
CA ALA A 34 55.30 0.73 -32.27
C ALA A 34 54.41 1.99 -32.34
N CYS A 35 53.08 1.85 -32.29
CA CYS A 35 52.14 2.96 -32.51
C CYS A 35 51.25 3.23 -31.29
N ALA A 36 51.56 4.30 -30.53
CA ALA A 36 50.85 4.66 -29.31
C ALA A 36 49.35 4.95 -29.52
N SER A 37 48.97 5.61 -30.62
CA SER A 37 47.56 5.94 -30.91
C SER A 37 46.71 4.71 -31.24
N CYS A 38 47.24 3.77 -32.03
CA CYS A 38 46.53 2.52 -32.33
C CYS A 38 46.43 1.62 -31.08
N ARG A 39 47.43 1.65 -30.19
CA ARG A 39 47.41 0.97 -28.90
C ARG A 39 46.30 1.50 -27.99
N GLU A 40 46.15 2.82 -27.92
CA GLU A 40 45.10 3.45 -27.12
C GLU A 40 43.70 3.13 -27.68
N ALA A 41 43.53 3.16 -29.01
CA ALA A 41 42.28 2.78 -29.67
C ALA A 41 41.91 1.30 -29.41
N ALA A 42 42.86 0.39 -29.55
CA ALA A 42 42.66 -1.04 -29.26
C ALA A 42 42.28 -1.28 -27.80
N ALA A 43 42.91 -0.59 -26.85
CA ALA A 43 42.60 -0.70 -25.42
C ALA A 43 41.17 -0.21 -25.10
N ARG A 44 40.72 0.88 -25.72
CA ARG A 44 39.34 1.40 -25.55
C ARG A 44 38.30 0.43 -26.09
N LEU A 45 38.55 -0.16 -27.26
CA LEU A 45 37.67 -1.16 -27.86
C LEU A 45 37.59 -2.44 -27.02
N ALA A 46 38.73 -2.90 -26.48
CA ALA A 46 38.77 -4.06 -25.57
C ALA A 46 38.01 -3.78 -24.26
N ALA A 47 38.14 -2.58 -23.69
CA ALA A 47 37.40 -2.17 -22.50
C ALA A 47 35.88 -2.13 -22.74
N LEU A 48 35.45 -1.66 -23.92
CA LEU A 48 34.05 -1.65 -24.34
C LEU A 48 33.50 -3.08 -24.51
N ASP A 49 34.22 -3.98 -25.20
CA ASP A 49 33.80 -5.39 -25.36
C ASP A 49 33.68 -6.09 -24.00
N ALA A 50 34.64 -5.86 -23.09
CA ALA A 50 34.59 -6.39 -21.73
C ALA A 50 33.43 -5.81 -20.89
N ALA A 51 33.06 -4.55 -21.10
CA ALA A 51 31.89 -3.94 -20.45
C ALA A 51 30.59 -4.53 -20.98
N LEU A 52 30.47 -4.71 -22.30
CA LEU A 52 29.31 -5.33 -22.93
C LEU A 52 29.14 -6.80 -22.51
N ARG A 53 30.23 -7.58 -22.41
CA ARG A 53 30.18 -8.97 -21.92
C ARG A 53 29.79 -9.09 -20.46
N ARG A 54 30.09 -8.10 -19.61
CA ARG A 54 29.72 -8.09 -18.19
C ARG A 54 28.32 -7.55 -17.90
N SER A 55 27.67 -6.93 -18.89
CA SER A 55 26.32 -6.43 -18.74
C SER A 55 25.30 -7.58 -18.71
N GLU A 56 24.60 -7.74 -17.59
CA GLU A 56 23.51 -8.72 -17.43
C GLU A 56 22.45 -8.59 -18.53
N ALA A 57 22.19 -7.38 -19.02
CA ALA A 57 21.25 -7.11 -20.11
C ALA A 57 21.62 -7.82 -21.43
N MET A 58 22.92 -8.01 -21.71
CA MET A 58 23.42 -8.72 -22.89
C MET A 58 23.64 -10.22 -22.65
N GLN A 59 23.57 -10.67 -21.40
CA GLN A 59 23.63 -12.08 -21.00
C GLN A 59 22.24 -12.74 -20.93
N THR A 60 21.17 -11.96 -21.06
CA THR A 60 19.79 -12.46 -21.16
C THR A 60 19.61 -13.28 -22.45
N PRO A 61 19.11 -14.54 -22.41
CA PRO A 61 18.95 -15.40 -23.59
C PRO A 61 17.97 -14.90 -24.68
N ALA A 62 17.37 -13.72 -24.49
CA ALA A 62 16.23 -13.21 -25.27
C ALA A 62 16.59 -12.11 -26.28
N VAL A 63 17.86 -11.70 -26.41
CA VAL A 63 18.26 -10.73 -27.44
C VAL A 63 18.62 -11.48 -28.72
N PRO A 64 17.86 -11.33 -29.81
CA PRO A 64 18.21 -11.97 -31.08
C PRO A 64 19.61 -11.55 -31.53
N GLU A 65 20.41 -12.50 -32.04
CA GLU A 65 21.78 -12.27 -32.49
C GLU A 65 21.89 -11.14 -33.54
N ALA A 66 20.84 -10.92 -34.34
CA ALA A 66 20.75 -9.81 -35.29
C ALA A 66 20.73 -8.43 -34.61
N ASP A 67 20.04 -8.29 -33.48
CA ASP A 67 19.95 -7.04 -32.74
C ASP A 67 21.21 -6.79 -31.91
N ARG A 68 21.83 -7.85 -31.40
CA ARG A 68 23.17 -7.78 -30.78
C ARG A 68 24.20 -7.23 -31.78
N ARG A 69 24.17 -7.69 -33.02
CA ARG A 69 25.04 -7.18 -34.11
C ARG A 69 24.77 -5.72 -34.41
N ARG A 70 23.50 -5.31 -34.58
CA ARG A 70 23.13 -3.91 -34.83
C ARG A 70 23.61 -2.96 -33.72
N ILE A 71 23.50 -3.36 -32.45
CA ILE A 71 23.96 -2.54 -31.31
C ILE A 71 25.48 -2.38 -31.34
N VAL A 72 26.22 -3.46 -31.60
CA VAL A 72 27.68 -3.44 -31.71
C VAL A 72 28.13 -2.61 -32.92
N ASP A 73 27.47 -2.75 -34.07
CA ASP A 73 27.79 -2.00 -35.28
C ASP A 73 27.45 -0.52 -35.14
N GLY A 74 26.35 -0.17 -34.47
CA GLY A 74 26.01 1.22 -34.13
C GLY A 74 27.04 1.86 -33.19
N ALA A 75 27.51 1.12 -32.18
CA ALA A 75 28.58 1.60 -31.29
C ALA A 75 29.92 1.78 -32.02
N ARG A 76 30.22 0.90 -32.99
CA ARG A 76 31.40 1.01 -33.86
C ARG A 76 31.32 2.23 -34.78
N GLN A 77 30.15 2.48 -35.37
CA GLN A 77 29.91 3.63 -36.24
C GLN A 77 30.09 4.94 -35.47
N MET A 78 29.53 5.05 -34.26
CA MET A 78 29.71 6.23 -33.41
C MET A 78 31.18 6.51 -33.05
N LEU A 79 31.98 5.47 -32.79
CA LEU A 79 33.42 5.62 -32.52
C LEU A 79 34.21 6.02 -33.78
N ALA A 80 33.78 5.56 -34.96
CA ALA A 80 34.36 5.99 -36.23
C ALA A 80 34.04 7.46 -36.53
N ASP A 81 32.78 7.87 -36.32
CA ASP A 81 32.32 9.25 -36.49
C ASP A 81 33.04 10.21 -35.50
N GLU A 82 33.29 9.79 -34.26
CA GLU A 82 34.12 10.55 -33.30
C GLU A 82 35.59 10.66 -33.73
N ALA A 83 36.17 9.60 -34.31
CA ALA A 83 37.53 9.62 -34.83
C ALA A 83 37.66 10.56 -36.04
N GLU A 84 36.65 10.57 -36.91
CA GLU A 84 36.57 11.47 -38.06
C GLU A 84 36.33 12.92 -37.62
N ALA A 85 35.41 13.17 -36.68
CA ALA A 85 35.20 14.48 -36.07
C ALA A 85 36.45 15.00 -35.35
N GLY A 86 37.20 14.10 -34.68
CA GLY A 86 38.50 14.36 -34.06
C GLY A 86 39.64 14.58 -35.05
N SER A 87 39.50 14.13 -36.30
CA SER A 87 40.44 14.39 -37.39
C SER A 87 40.12 15.72 -38.10
N ALA A 88 38.84 16.07 -38.22
CA ALA A 88 38.37 17.34 -38.76
C ALA A 88 38.71 18.52 -37.84
N THR A 89 38.66 18.32 -36.52
CA THR A 89 39.05 19.34 -35.52
C THR A 89 40.55 19.59 -35.43
N ARG A 90 41.42 18.66 -35.86
CA ARG A 90 42.88 18.93 -35.93
C ARG A 90 43.25 19.97 -37.00
N ARG A 91 42.35 20.25 -37.95
CA ARG A 91 42.55 21.29 -38.98
C ARG A 91 42.16 22.70 -38.53
N SER A 92 41.46 22.88 -37.40
CA SER A 92 41.07 24.19 -36.86
C SER A 92 41.68 24.42 -35.47
N GLY A 93 42.80 25.15 -35.44
CA GLY A 93 43.73 25.25 -34.30
C GLY A 93 43.21 25.87 -32.99
N VAL A 94 41.94 26.31 -32.92
CA VAL A 94 41.38 26.95 -31.72
C VAL A 94 40.34 26.06 -31.02
N ALA A 95 39.49 25.33 -31.76
CA ALA A 95 38.51 24.41 -31.16
C ALA A 95 39.18 23.14 -30.58
N ALA A 96 40.29 22.69 -31.16
CA ALA A 96 41.00 21.49 -30.73
C ALA A 96 41.55 21.57 -29.28
N ARG A 97 41.91 22.77 -28.79
CA ARG A 97 42.46 22.94 -27.44
C ARG A 97 41.42 22.82 -26.34
N PHE A 98 40.17 23.19 -26.62
CA PHE A 98 39.07 23.05 -25.67
C PHE A 98 38.62 21.58 -25.57
N TRP A 99 38.45 20.91 -26.71
CA TRP A 99 38.01 19.51 -26.77
C TRP A 99 39.09 18.48 -26.38
N ASN A 100 40.38 18.85 -26.41
CA ASN A 100 41.48 17.98 -25.96
C ASN A 100 41.73 18.01 -24.44
N ARG A 101 40.93 18.75 -23.66
CA ARG A 101 41.03 18.65 -22.20
C ARG A 101 40.61 17.24 -21.75
N PRO A 102 41.42 16.55 -20.92
CA PRO A 102 41.13 15.18 -20.49
C PRO A 102 39.79 15.07 -19.75
N GLU A 103 39.35 16.14 -19.10
CA GLU A 103 38.07 16.26 -18.42
C GLU A 103 36.87 16.24 -19.39
N VAL A 104 36.95 16.97 -20.49
CA VAL A 104 35.89 17.05 -21.50
C VAL A 104 35.77 15.74 -22.28
N ARG A 105 36.90 15.08 -22.58
CA ARG A 105 36.91 13.76 -23.21
C ARG A 105 36.32 12.67 -22.31
N ARG A 106 36.60 12.72 -21.00
CA ARG A 106 35.98 11.80 -20.02
C ARG A 106 34.48 12.06 -19.88
N ALA A 107 34.05 13.32 -19.87
CA ALA A 107 32.65 13.69 -19.80
C ALA A 107 31.85 13.25 -21.04
N LEU A 108 32.41 13.41 -22.24
CA LEU A 108 31.80 12.93 -23.48
C LEU A 108 31.72 11.41 -23.56
N ALA A 109 32.80 10.70 -23.20
CA ALA A 109 32.80 9.24 -23.19
C ALA A 109 31.76 8.69 -22.19
N ALA A 110 31.62 9.32 -21.02
CA ALA A 110 30.58 8.97 -20.06
C ALA A 110 29.17 9.26 -20.62
N ALA A 111 28.98 10.39 -21.30
CA ALA A 111 27.69 10.75 -21.91
C ALA A 111 27.30 9.80 -23.06
N ALA A 112 28.25 9.39 -23.90
CA ALA A 112 28.02 8.43 -24.98
C ALA A 112 27.65 7.04 -24.44
N VAL A 113 28.35 6.55 -23.41
CA VAL A 113 28.00 5.30 -22.72
C VAL A 113 26.61 5.40 -22.08
N LEU A 114 26.29 6.50 -21.42
CA LEU A 114 24.96 6.76 -20.85
C LEU A 114 23.86 6.78 -21.92
N ALA A 115 24.12 7.40 -23.07
CA ALA A 115 23.17 7.44 -24.19
C ALA A 115 22.93 6.05 -24.78
N VAL A 116 23.98 5.22 -24.93
CA VAL A 116 23.86 3.84 -25.40
C VAL A 116 23.12 2.97 -24.38
N VAL A 117 23.41 3.11 -23.08
CA VAL A 117 22.70 2.40 -22.01
C VAL A 117 21.23 2.83 -21.94
N ALA A 118 20.94 4.12 -22.10
CA ALA A 118 19.58 4.64 -22.13
C ALA A 118 18.80 4.16 -23.37
N ALA A 119 19.44 4.16 -24.55
CA ALA A 119 18.83 3.64 -25.78
C ALA A 119 18.59 2.13 -25.71
N ALA A 120 19.54 1.36 -25.15
CA ALA A 120 19.38 -0.07 -24.90
C ALA A 120 18.29 -0.36 -23.86
N GLY A 121 18.20 0.44 -22.80
CA GLY A 121 17.12 0.36 -21.81
C GLY A 121 15.75 0.68 -22.42
N LEU A 122 15.66 1.71 -23.25
CA LEU A 122 14.43 2.09 -23.95
C LEU A 122 13.98 1.01 -24.94
N LEU A 123 14.93 0.41 -25.67
CA LEU A 123 14.67 -0.69 -26.61
C LEU A 123 14.27 -1.97 -25.88
N ALA A 124 14.92 -2.32 -24.75
CA ALA A 124 14.56 -3.45 -23.90
C ALA A 124 13.13 -3.32 -23.32
N VAL A 125 12.74 -2.11 -22.91
CA VAL A 125 11.36 -1.82 -22.46
C VAL A 125 10.36 -1.94 -23.62
N ARG A 126 10.78 -1.60 -24.85
CA ARG A 126 9.92 -1.68 -26.04
C ARG A 126 9.79 -3.11 -26.57
N SER A 127 10.85 -3.93 -26.49
CA SER A 127 10.83 -5.35 -26.87
C SER A 127 10.15 -6.24 -25.82
N ALA A 128 10.14 -5.82 -24.54
CA ALA A 128 9.32 -6.44 -23.50
C ALA A 128 7.80 -6.25 -23.78
N ARG A 129 7.40 -5.20 -24.51
CA ARG A 129 5.99 -5.01 -24.93
C ARG A 129 5.58 -5.92 -26.10
N SER A 130 6.53 -6.41 -26.91
CA SER A 130 6.25 -7.36 -28.01
C SER A 130 6.25 -8.83 -27.60
N THR A 131 6.48 -9.13 -26.31
CA THR A 131 6.40 -10.48 -25.71
C THR A 131 5.27 -10.60 -24.68
N LEU A 132 4.29 -9.70 -24.71
CA LEU A 132 3.09 -9.82 -23.90
C LEU A 132 2.23 -10.96 -24.47
N GLY A 133 1.89 -11.94 -23.63
CA GLY A 133 0.95 -13.00 -23.97
C GLY A 133 -0.43 -12.44 -24.37
N PRO A 134 -1.39 -13.30 -24.75
CA PRO A 134 -2.73 -12.85 -25.14
C PRO A 134 -3.34 -11.94 -24.05
N ALA A 135 -4.15 -10.97 -24.47
CA ALA A 135 -4.92 -10.13 -23.55
C ALA A 135 -5.96 -10.99 -22.81
N VAL A 136 -5.98 -10.91 -21.48
CA VAL A 136 -6.73 -11.84 -20.63
C VAL A 136 -7.79 -11.17 -19.78
N ALA A 137 -7.49 -9.99 -19.27
CA ALA A 137 -8.40 -9.29 -18.38
C ALA A 137 -8.30 -7.79 -18.63
N ARG A 138 -9.37 -7.07 -18.32
CA ARG A 138 -9.39 -5.62 -18.34
C ARG A 138 -9.70 -5.12 -16.95
N ALA A 139 -8.88 -4.21 -16.43
CA ALA A 139 -9.21 -3.48 -15.21
C ALA A 139 -10.44 -2.61 -15.48
N VAL A 140 -11.55 -2.83 -14.79
CA VAL A 140 -12.80 -2.06 -15.01
C VAL A 140 -13.09 -1.09 -13.88
N ALA A 141 -12.64 -1.40 -12.67
CA ALA A 141 -12.69 -0.49 -11.53
C ALA A 141 -11.42 -0.66 -10.69
N MET A 142 -10.94 0.44 -10.11
CA MET A 142 -9.75 0.44 -9.26
C MET A 142 -9.90 1.51 -8.18
N ARG A 143 -9.59 1.14 -6.94
CA ARG A 143 -9.43 2.04 -5.80
C ARG A 143 -8.04 1.82 -5.20
N GLY A 144 -7.38 2.88 -4.75
CA GLY A 144 -6.04 2.79 -4.15
C GLY A 144 -4.93 2.47 -5.14
N SER A 145 -3.74 2.11 -4.62
CA SER A 145 -2.57 1.81 -5.43
C SER A 145 -2.54 0.35 -5.89
N VAL A 146 -2.43 0.14 -7.19
CA VAL A 146 -2.27 -1.18 -7.80
C VAL A 146 -1.05 -1.14 -8.71
N THR A 147 -0.21 -2.18 -8.64
CA THR A 147 0.99 -2.30 -9.48
C THR A 147 0.96 -3.59 -10.28
N VAL A 148 1.56 -3.56 -11.48
CA VAL A 148 1.67 -4.71 -12.36
C VAL A 148 3.12 -4.94 -12.79
N GLY A 149 3.55 -6.19 -12.75
CA GLY A 149 4.89 -6.63 -13.16
C GLY A 149 5.69 -7.26 -12.02
N GLY A 150 7.01 -7.33 -12.21
CA GLY A 150 7.94 -7.93 -11.26
C GLY A 150 8.16 -7.12 -9.96
N ASN A 151 9.27 -7.37 -9.27
CA ASN A 151 9.66 -6.59 -8.10
C ASN A 151 10.00 -5.15 -8.53
N GLY A 152 9.13 -4.19 -8.23
CA GLY A 152 9.19 -2.81 -8.75
C GLY A 152 8.16 -2.51 -9.86
N GLY A 153 7.09 -3.30 -9.97
CA GLY A 153 6.05 -3.15 -10.99
C GLY A 153 5.51 -1.74 -11.15
N SER A 154 5.10 -1.41 -12.37
CA SER A 154 4.54 -0.10 -12.72
C SER A 154 3.13 0.07 -12.15
N PRO A 155 2.72 1.29 -11.77
CA PRO A 155 1.34 1.54 -11.38
C PRO A 155 0.40 1.20 -12.53
N LEU A 156 -0.69 0.50 -12.20
CA LEU A 156 -1.75 0.15 -13.14
C LEU A 156 -2.53 1.42 -13.49
N SER A 157 -2.72 1.71 -14.77
CA SER A 157 -3.65 2.78 -15.19
C SER A 157 -5.08 2.26 -15.22
N GLY A 158 -6.07 3.12 -14.91
CA GLY A 158 -7.48 2.77 -15.07
C GLY A 158 -7.76 2.30 -16.50
N GLN A 159 -8.50 1.19 -16.64
CA GLN A 159 -8.83 0.55 -17.93
C GLN A 159 -7.70 -0.17 -18.67
N GLN A 160 -6.55 -0.39 -18.03
CA GLN A 160 -5.46 -1.15 -18.63
C GLN A 160 -5.85 -2.63 -18.87
N THR A 161 -5.46 -3.13 -20.04
CA THR A 161 -5.52 -4.56 -20.38
C THR A 161 -4.33 -5.29 -19.75
N LEU A 162 -4.64 -6.43 -19.12
CA LEU A 162 -3.70 -7.32 -18.49
C LEU A 162 -3.44 -8.54 -19.37
N HIS A 163 -2.19 -8.99 -19.37
CA HIS A 163 -1.70 -10.08 -20.19
C HIS A 163 -1.27 -11.26 -19.33
N VAL A 164 -1.27 -12.46 -19.93
CA VAL A 164 -0.71 -13.67 -19.30
C VAL A 164 0.71 -13.41 -18.78
N GLY A 165 1.00 -13.93 -17.59
CA GLY A 165 2.30 -13.85 -16.90
C GLY A 165 2.49 -12.58 -16.08
N GLN A 166 1.57 -11.61 -16.18
CA GLN A 166 1.65 -10.41 -15.36
C GLN A 166 1.23 -10.68 -13.92
N ARG A 167 2.05 -10.23 -12.98
CA ARG A 167 1.76 -10.25 -11.55
C ARG A 167 1.14 -8.93 -11.13
N ILE A 168 -0.02 -9.00 -10.52
CA ILE A 168 -0.81 -7.89 -10.00
C ILE A 168 -0.59 -7.84 -8.50
N ARG A 169 -0.31 -6.66 -7.96
CA ARG A 169 -0.22 -6.43 -6.52
C ARG A 169 -1.07 -5.24 -6.12
N THR A 170 -1.97 -5.45 -5.16
CA THR A 170 -2.79 -4.39 -4.56
C THR A 170 -2.13 -3.88 -3.28
N GLY A 171 -2.03 -2.56 -3.15
CA GLY A 171 -1.54 -1.91 -1.93
C GLY A 171 -2.56 -1.95 -0.79
N ARG A 172 -2.19 -1.32 0.33
CA ARG A 172 -3.12 -1.12 1.46
C ARG A 172 -4.27 -0.23 1.03
N GLY A 173 -5.50 -0.62 1.37
CA GLY A 173 -6.74 0.05 1.01
C GLY A 173 -7.11 -0.04 -0.47
N ALA A 174 -6.35 -0.80 -1.26
CA ALA A 174 -6.59 -0.92 -2.70
C ALA A 174 -7.55 -2.05 -3.03
N MET A 175 -8.34 -1.87 -4.08
CA MET A 175 -9.23 -2.88 -4.63
C MET A 175 -9.20 -2.79 -6.15
N LEU A 176 -9.16 -3.92 -6.83
CA LEU A 176 -9.15 -3.99 -8.29
C LEU A 176 -10.24 -4.93 -8.78
N THR A 177 -11.10 -4.46 -9.68
CA THR A 177 -12.06 -5.30 -10.39
C THR A 177 -11.57 -5.58 -11.79
N LEU A 178 -11.44 -6.85 -12.12
CA LEU A 178 -11.06 -7.37 -13.41
C LEU A 178 -12.27 -7.94 -14.13
N ALA A 179 -12.53 -7.48 -15.36
CA ALA A 179 -13.42 -8.17 -16.29
C ALA A 179 -12.61 -9.22 -17.06
N MET A 180 -13.04 -10.47 -17.03
CA MET A 180 -12.34 -11.58 -17.68
C MET A 180 -12.79 -11.76 -19.14
N THR A 181 -11.87 -12.15 -20.04
CA THR A 181 -12.18 -12.35 -21.47
C THR A 181 -13.25 -13.42 -21.73
N GLY A 182 -13.33 -14.43 -20.87
CA GLY A 182 -14.33 -15.51 -20.94
C GLY A 182 -15.67 -15.21 -20.26
N GLY A 183 -15.93 -13.95 -19.88
CA GLY A 183 -17.09 -13.59 -19.06
C GLY A 183 -16.83 -13.75 -17.56
N GLY A 184 -17.64 -13.04 -16.75
CA GLY A 184 -17.44 -12.95 -15.31
C GLY A 184 -16.47 -11.85 -14.88
N SER A 185 -16.28 -11.73 -13.57
CA SER A 185 -15.42 -10.72 -12.96
C SER A 185 -14.62 -11.30 -11.79
N MET A 186 -13.44 -10.73 -11.54
CA MET A 186 -12.65 -11.01 -10.36
C MET A 186 -12.34 -9.72 -9.62
N ASP A 187 -12.74 -9.64 -8.36
CA ASP A 187 -12.33 -8.57 -7.45
C ASP A 187 -11.10 -9.03 -6.67
N VAL A 188 -10.06 -8.21 -6.64
CA VAL A 188 -8.79 -8.45 -5.96
C VAL A 188 -8.71 -7.47 -4.79
N ASN A 189 -8.72 -7.99 -3.57
CA ASN A 189 -8.75 -7.19 -2.34
C ASN A 189 -7.36 -6.61 -2.02
N GLU A 190 -7.27 -5.77 -1.00
CA GLU A 190 -6.03 -5.15 -0.55
C GLU A 190 -4.95 -6.17 -0.14
N GLY A 191 -3.67 -5.84 -0.40
CA GLY A 191 -2.53 -6.69 -0.03
C GLY A 191 -2.39 -8.00 -0.81
N ALA A 192 -3.25 -8.24 -1.80
CA ALA A 192 -3.23 -9.44 -2.61
C ALA A 192 -2.14 -9.41 -3.69
N ALA A 193 -1.61 -10.60 -3.99
CA ALA A 193 -0.71 -10.81 -5.13
C ALA A 193 -1.27 -11.94 -6.01
N LEU A 194 -1.64 -11.59 -7.23
CA LEU A 194 -2.30 -12.47 -8.19
C LEU A 194 -1.49 -12.52 -9.49
N VAL A 195 -1.32 -13.71 -10.07
CA VAL A 195 -0.74 -13.91 -11.40
C VAL A 195 -1.80 -14.55 -12.28
N ILE A 196 -1.97 -14.03 -13.50
CA ILE A 196 -2.81 -14.70 -14.49
C ILE A 196 -1.92 -15.57 -15.37
N GLU A 197 -2.01 -16.89 -15.24
CA GLU A 197 -1.07 -17.83 -15.86
C GLU A 197 -1.52 -18.33 -17.21
N ARG A 198 -2.83 -18.46 -17.41
CA ARG A 198 -3.44 -18.80 -18.69
C ARG A 198 -4.85 -18.23 -18.74
N SER A 199 -5.28 -17.79 -19.92
CA SER A 199 -6.69 -17.58 -20.18
C SER A 199 -6.99 -17.74 -21.64
N ASP A 200 -8.00 -18.54 -21.91
CA ASP A 200 -8.62 -18.72 -23.20
C ASP A 200 -10.15 -18.73 -23.04
N ALA A 201 -10.88 -19.02 -24.12
CA ALA A 201 -12.35 -19.02 -24.09
C ALA A 201 -12.94 -20.14 -23.21
N ALA A 202 -12.20 -21.22 -22.97
CA ALA A 202 -12.66 -22.38 -22.23
C ALA A 202 -12.21 -22.36 -20.77
N GLU A 203 -11.03 -21.81 -20.47
CA GLU A 203 -10.46 -21.82 -19.13
C GLU A 203 -9.66 -20.55 -18.81
N THR A 204 -9.83 -20.02 -17.59
CA THR A 204 -8.94 -19.03 -16.99
C THR A 204 -8.24 -19.65 -15.78
N LEU A 205 -6.91 -19.70 -15.83
CA LEU A 205 -6.03 -20.14 -14.76
C LEU A 205 -5.33 -18.92 -14.13
N CYS A 206 -5.59 -18.71 -12.86
CA CYS A 206 -4.90 -17.72 -12.04
C CYS A 206 -4.16 -18.40 -10.89
N ARG A 207 -3.09 -17.78 -10.40
CA ARG A 207 -2.41 -18.15 -9.17
C ARG A 207 -2.48 -17.02 -8.16
N LEU A 208 -3.00 -17.31 -6.98
CA LEU A 208 -3.02 -16.41 -5.83
C LEU A 208 -1.87 -16.75 -4.89
N ASP A 209 -0.90 -15.86 -4.79
CA ASP A 209 0.28 -16.05 -3.94
C ASP A 209 0.02 -15.60 -2.48
N GLN A 210 -0.84 -14.58 -2.29
CA GLN A 210 -1.28 -14.09 -0.97
C GLN A 210 -2.50 -13.19 -1.09
N GLY A 211 -3.22 -13.00 0.01
CA GLY A 211 -4.33 -12.04 0.13
C GLY A 211 -5.67 -12.67 -0.25
N GLN A 212 -6.61 -11.85 -0.71
CA GLN A 212 -7.99 -12.26 -0.90
C GLN A 212 -8.52 -11.86 -2.28
N VAL A 213 -9.26 -12.76 -2.92
CA VAL A 213 -9.93 -12.52 -4.19
C VAL A 213 -11.36 -13.04 -4.14
N PHE A 214 -12.25 -12.34 -4.82
CA PHE A 214 -13.61 -12.78 -5.07
C PHE A 214 -13.78 -13.03 -6.56
N VAL A 215 -14.38 -14.15 -6.92
CA VAL A 215 -14.65 -14.53 -8.30
C VAL A 215 -16.15 -14.61 -8.50
N SER A 216 -16.64 -13.96 -9.56
CA SER A 216 -18.03 -13.97 -10.00
C SER A 216 -18.08 -14.54 -11.41
N LEU A 217 -18.42 -15.82 -11.54
CA LEU A 217 -18.62 -16.45 -12.85
C LEU A 217 -20.10 -16.36 -13.23
N GLY A 218 -20.37 -15.89 -14.45
CA GLY A 218 -21.74 -15.82 -14.96
C GLY A 218 -22.40 -17.19 -15.11
N SER A 219 -23.65 -17.19 -15.57
CA SER A 219 -24.42 -18.41 -15.83
C SER A 219 -23.64 -19.43 -16.69
N PRO A 220 -23.86 -20.74 -16.50
CA PRO A 220 -23.05 -21.83 -17.09
C PRO A 220 -23.05 -21.90 -18.63
N GLY A 221 -23.85 -21.07 -19.31
CA GLY A 221 -23.89 -20.98 -20.77
C GLY A 221 -22.90 -19.99 -21.39
N GLY A 222 -22.15 -19.22 -20.59
CA GLY A 222 -21.28 -18.14 -21.12
C GLY A 222 -19.91 -17.98 -20.46
N ALA A 223 -19.66 -18.56 -19.29
CA ALA A 223 -18.38 -18.44 -18.59
C ALA A 223 -17.51 -19.70 -18.76
N GLY A 224 -16.25 -19.51 -19.18
CA GLY A 224 -15.23 -20.57 -19.16
C GLY A 224 -14.94 -21.05 -17.72
N ARG A 225 -14.36 -22.25 -17.59
CA ARG A 225 -13.92 -22.79 -16.30
C ARG A 225 -12.88 -21.86 -15.67
N MET A 226 -13.05 -21.54 -14.40
CA MET A 226 -12.05 -20.86 -13.60
C MET A 226 -11.25 -21.89 -12.81
N VAL A 227 -9.94 -21.74 -12.84
CA VAL A 227 -9.01 -22.43 -11.95
C VAL A 227 -8.21 -21.37 -11.20
N LEU A 228 -8.23 -21.43 -9.88
CA LEU A 228 -7.43 -20.59 -9.01
C LEU A 228 -6.49 -21.49 -8.20
N ASP A 229 -5.22 -21.49 -8.58
CA ASP A 229 -4.16 -22.16 -7.84
C ASP A 229 -3.67 -21.29 -6.68
N THR A 230 -3.42 -21.91 -5.55
CA THR A 230 -2.72 -21.33 -4.41
C THR A 230 -1.54 -22.24 -4.07
N SER A 231 -0.70 -21.81 -3.14
CA SER A 231 0.40 -22.64 -2.63
C SER A 231 -0.05 -23.90 -1.88
N VAL A 232 -1.31 -23.99 -1.46
CA VAL A 232 -1.81 -25.09 -0.61
C VAL A 232 -2.97 -25.88 -1.23
N ALA A 233 -3.68 -25.29 -2.19
CA ALA A 233 -4.84 -25.89 -2.82
C ALA A 233 -5.13 -25.31 -4.21
N ARG A 234 -5.88 -26.06 -4.99
CA ARG A 234 -6.43 -25.71 -6.30
C ARG A 234 -7.94 -25.60 -6.19
N VAL A 235 -8.49 -24.48 -6.64
CA VAL A 235 -9.92 -24.16 -6.58
C VAL A 235 -10.48 -24.11 -8.00
N GLU A 236 -11.55 -24.86 -8.28
CA GLU A 236 -12.12 -24.97 -9.63
C GLU A 236 -13.63 -24.72 -9.65
N ALA A 237 -14.10 -23.94 -10.61
CA ALA A 237 -15.51 -23.59 -10.77
C ALA A 237 -15.88 -23.22 -12.22
N THR A 238 -17.15 -23.26 -12.58
CA THR A 238 -17.66 -22.87 -13.92
C THR A 238 -18.81 -21.86 -13.85
N ALA A 239 -19.70 -21.98 -12.87
CA ALA A 239 -20.82 -21.06 -12.64
C ALA A 239 -21.04 -20.89 -11.13
N ALA A 240 -20.12 -20.16 -10.50
CA ALA A 240 -20.12 -19.93 -9.07
C ALA A 240 -19.66 -18.52 -8.73
N GLU A 241 -20.13 -18.05 -7.57
CA GLU A 241 -19.60 -16.88 -6.90
C GLU A 241 -18.92 -17.32 -5.61
N PHE A 242 -17.64 -17.00 -5.46
CA PHE A 242 -16.86 -17.48 -4.31
C PHE A 242 -15.70 -16.54 -3.95
N ASP A 243 -15.33 -16.58 -2.68
CA ASP A 243 -14.22 -15.83 -2.10
C ASP A 243 -13.12 -16.79 -1.66
N VAL A 244 -11.87 -16.46 -2.00
CA VAL A 244 -10.68 -17.18 -1.56
C VAL A 244 -9.76 -16.21 -0.84
N HIS A 245 -9.47 -16.51 0.43
CA HIS A 245 -8.51 -15.79 1.25
C HIS A 245 -7.35 -16.73 1.62
N LEU A 246 -6.15 -16.34 1.21
CA LEU A 246 -4.90 -17.00 1.55
C LEU A 246 -4.13 -16.13 2.55
N ALA A 247 -4.10 -16.57 3.81
CA ALA A 247 -3.40 -15.86 4.88
C ALA A 247 -1.88 -15.96 4.66
N ALA A 248 -1.19 -14.81 4.76
CA ALA A 248 0.26 -14.80 4.72
C ALA A 248 0.84 -15.58 5.91
N GLY A 249 1.83 -16.44 5.64
CA GLY A 249 2.53 -17.16 6.69
C GLY A 249 3.22 -16.19 7.64
N SER A 250 2.91 -16.25 8.93
CA SER A 250 3.58 -15.43 9.93
C SER A 250 5.03 -15.91 10.14
N LEU A 251 6.02 -15.08 9.80
CA LEU A 251 7.42 -15.30 10.17
C LEU A 251 7.69 -15.08 11.67
N ALA A 252 6.66 -14.75 12.48
CA ALA A 252 6.82 -14.24 13.84
C ALA A 252 7.24 -15.27 14.91
N GLY A 253 7.71 -16.47 14.52
CA GLY A 253 8.16 -17.51 15.45
C GLY A 253 9.65 -17.46 15.83
N GLY A 254 10.48 -16.73 15.09
CA GLY A 254 11.92 -16.67 15.34
C GLY A 254 12.32 -15.61 16.37
N ARG A 255 11.99 -15.79 17.66
CA ARG A 255 12.66 -15.01 18.73
C ARG A 255 14.13 -15.40 18.78
N LEU A 256 14.99 -14.69 18.03
CA LEU A 256 16.42 -14.64 18.30
C LEU A 256 16.60 -14.02 19.70
N ARG A 257 16.88 -14.86 20.70
CA ARG A 257 17.44 -14.43 21.99
C ARG A 257 18.77 -13.75 21.70
N ARG A 258 18.77 -12.42 21.52
CA ARG A 258 19.99 -11.60 21.54
C ARG A 258 20.39 -11.36 23.00
N GLY A 259 21.26 -12.21 23.51
CA GLY A 259 22.17 -11.83 24.59
C GLY A 259 23.42 -11.20 23.97
N GLY A 260 23.74 -9.96 24.37
CA GLY A 260 25.03 -9.32 24.08
C GLY A 260 24.97 -8.05 23.20
N PRO A 261 25.75 -7.00 23.53
CA PRO A 261 25.70 -5.73 22.82
C PRO A 261 26.59 -5.78 21.59
N PHE A 262 25.99 -5.86 20.41
CA PHE A 262 26.66 -5.47 19.17
C PHE A 262 25.86 -4.36 18.50
N VAL A 263 26.44 -3.18 18.50
CA VAL A 263 26.05 -2.06 17.65
C VAL A 263 26.51 -2.42 16.24
N LEU A 264 25.57 -2.81 15.38
CA LEU A 264 25.79 -2.85 13.93
C LEU A 264 24.87 -1.82 13.28
N ALA A 265 25.50 -0.87 12.60
CA ALA A 265 24.87 0.16 11.80
C ALA A 265 23.91 -0.46 10.77
N ALA A 266 22.77 0.17 10.60
CA ALA A 266 21.72 -0.23 9.68
C ALA A 266 22.18 -0.15 8.22
N ALA A 267 22.61 -1.29 7.66
CA ALA A 267 22.66 -1.54 6.23
C ALA A 267 22.38 -3.04 5.98
N THR A 268 21.15 -3.30 5.53
CA THR A 268 20.78 -4.39 4.61
C THR A 268 21.39 -5.77 4.89
N VAL A 269 20.90 -6.46 5.92
CA VAL A 269 20.95 -7.93 5.95
C VAL A 269 19.57 -8.44 5.52
N GLN A 270 19.40 -8.69 4.22
CA GLN A 270 18.31 -9.55 3.73
C GLN A 270 18.66 -10.97 4.17
N VAL A 271 18.05 -11.41 5.28
CA VAL A 271 18.02 -12.83 5.61
C VAL A 271 17.18 -13.49 4.52
N LEU A 272 17.83 -14.30 3.66
CA LEU A 272 17.18 -15.28 2.79
C LEU A 272 16.51 -16.34 3.69
N GLY A 273 15.40 -15.95 4.34
CA GLY A 273 14.51 -16.89 4.99
C GLY A 273 13.72 -17.62 3.93
N GLU A 274 13.53 -18.92 4.11
CA GLU A 274 12.54 -19.68 3.35
C GLU A 274 11.21 -18.90 3.32
N PRO A 275 10.51 -18.84 2.18
CA PRO A 275 9.22 -18.17 2.12
C PRO A 275 8.33 -18.77 3.21
N ALA A 276 7.81 -17.90 4.08
CA ALA A 276 6.91 -18.32 5.14
C ALA A 276 5.77 -19.09 4.49
N MET A 277 5.69 -20.40 4.75
CA MET A 277 4.62 -21.23 4.22
C MET A 277 3.30 -20.59 4.67
N PRO A 278 2.41 -20.20 3.74
CA PRO A 278 1.12 -19.64 4.10
C PRO A 278 0.37 -20.62 4.98
N SER A 279 -0.22 -20.07 6.03
CA SER A 279 -0.67 -20.87 7.17
C SER A 279 -2.12 -21.31 7.06
N GLU A 280 -2.94 -20.64 6.26
CA GLU A 280 -4.37 -20.94 6.20
C GLU A 280 -4.98 -20.49 4.86
N LEU A 281 -5.80 -21.36 4.26
CA LEU A 281 -6.69 -21.04 3.15
C LEU A 281 -8.14 -21.05 3.64
N ARG A 282 -8.90 -20.03 3.26
CA ARG A 282 -10.35 -19.96 3.48
C ARG A 282 -11.05 -19.81 2.13
N LEU A 283 -11.98 -20.71 1.84
CA LEU A 283 -12.84 -20.69 0.66
C LEU A 283 -14.29 -20.53 1.14
N THR A 284 -14.98 -19.49 0.68
CA THR A 284 -16.41 -19.29 0.96
C THR A 284 -17.19 -19.22 -0.35
N VAL A 285 -18.24 -20.03 -0.49
CA VAL A 285 -19.06 -20.06 -1.71
C VAL A 285 -20.38 -19.33 -1.46
N VAL A 286 -20.60 -18.26 -2.21
CA VAL A 286 -21.84 -17.46 -2.17
C VAL A 286 -22.92 -18.13 -2.99
N SER A 287 -22.60 -18.56 -4.21
CA SER A 287 -23.53 -19.24 -5.12
C SER A 287 -22.81 -20.29 -5.95
N GLY A 288 -23.55 -21.29 -6.45
CA GLY A 288 -23.00 -22.38 -7.26
C GLY A 288 -22.27 -23.45 -6.45
N GLU A 289 -21.33 -24.12 -7.11
CA GLU A 289 -20.52 -25.20 -6.56
C GLU A 289 -19.06 -25.01 -6.97
N VAL A 290 -18.16 -25.25 -6.02
CA VAL A 290 -16.71 -25.08 -6.18
C VAL A 290 -16.01 -26.36 -5.72
N THR A 291 -15.07 -26.84 -6.53
CA THR A 291 -14.23 -28.00 -6.18
C THR A 291 -12.90 -27.53 -5.63
N LEU A 292 -12.55 -27.97 -4.42
CA LEU A 292 -11.29 -27.71 -3.74
C LEU A 292 -10.43 -28.98 -3.74
N SER A 293 -9.27 -28.93 -4.37
CA SER A 293 -8.27 -30.01 -4.32
C SER A 293 -7.06 -29.53 -3.54
N VAL A 294 -6.78 -30.12 -2.37
CA VAL A 294 -5.64 -29.72 -1.53
C VAL A 294 -4.39 -30.53 -1.88
N ALA A 295 -3.22 -29.91 -1.77
CA ALA A 295 -1.96 -30.59 -2.06
C ALA A 295 -1.75 -31.78 -1.12
N GLY A 296 -1.52 -32.97 -1.69
CA GLY A 296 -1.27 -34.19 -0.91
C GLY A 296 -2.51 -35.01 -0.55
N ASP A 297 -3.73 -34.52 -0.80
CA ASP A 297 -4.97 -35.31 -0.66
C ASP A 297 -5.54 -35.61 -2.06
N PRO A 298 -5.67 -36.88 -2.46
CA PRO A 298 -6.22 -37.24 -3.77
C PRO A 298 -7.73 -36.98 -3.89
N THR A 299 -8.43 -36.73 -2.78
CA THR A 299 -9.89 -36.67 -2.77
C THR A 299 -10.38 -35.22 -2.73
N PRO A 300 -10.91 -34.68 -3.84
CA PRO A 300 -11.42 -33.31 -3.88
C PRO A 300 -12.60 -33.11 -2.92
N VAL A 301 -12.73 -31.90 -2.39
CA VAL A 301 -13.82 -31.47 -1.54
C VAL A 301 -14.72 -30.53 -2.32
N VAL A 302 -16.00 -30.86 -2.38
CA VAL A 302 -17.02 -30.03 -3.01
C VAL A 302 -17.60 -29.07 -1.98
N VAL A 303 -17.56 -27.77 -2.28
CA VAL A 303 -18.08 -26.69 -1.44
C VAL A 303 -19.23 -26.01 -2.17
N ARG A 304 -20.40 -25.95 -1.55
CA ARG A 304 -21.64 -25.45 -2.15
C ARG A 304 -22.01 -24.07 -1.64
N ALA A 305 -22.99 -23.43 -2.28
CA ALA A 305 -23.57 -22.17 -1.81
C ALA A 305 -23.84 -22.17 -0.29
N ASN A 306 -23.43 -21.10 0.38
CA ASN A 306 -23.50 -20.91 1.83
C ASN A 306 -22.68 -21.94 2.63
N GLU A 307 -21.60 -22.46 2.04
CA GLU A 307 -20.58 -23.24 2.75
C GLU A 307 -19.24 -22.51 2.73
N GLN A 308 -18.47 -22.75 3.78
CA GLN A 308 -17.09 -22.33 3.92
C GLN A 308 -16.21 -23.52 4.27
N VAL A 309 -15.01 -23.53 3.71
CA VAL A 309 -13.93 -24.40 4.12
C VAL A 309 -12.79 -23.54 4.67
N ARG A 310 -12.25 -23.95 5.82
CA ARG A 310 -10.98 -23.47 6.35
C ARG A 310 -9.99 -24.63 6.30
N TYR A 311 -8.83 -24.40 5.69
CA TYR A 311 -7.80 -25.39 5.51
C TYR A 311 -6.46 -24.88 6.04
N ASP A 312 -5.92 -25.56 7.04
CA ASP A 312 -4.54 -25.42 7.50
C ASP A 312 -3.77 -26.66 6.99
N PRO A 313 -2.68 -26.49 6.23
CA PRO A 313 -1.85 -27.61 5.75
C PRO A 313 -1.32 -28.53 6.86
N ARG A 314 -1.27 -28.06 8.11
CA ARG A 314 -0.85 -28.84 9.29
C ARG A 314 -2.02 -29.53 9.99
N GLY A 315 -3.25 -29.16 9.62
CA GLY A 315 -4.47 -29.60 10.26
C GLY A 315 -5.08 -30.87 9.66
N ALA A 316 -6.31 -31.14 10.06
CA ALA A 316 -7.12 -32.19 9.48
C ALA A 316 -7.59 -31.83 8.06
N ARG A 317 -8.14 -32.82 7.35
CA ARG A 317 -8.77 -32.66 6.04
C ARG A 317 -9.81 -31.52 6.06
N PRO A 318 -9.89 -30.68 5.02
CA PRO A 318 -10.90 -29.63 4.94
C PRO A 318 -12.31 -30.20 5.00
N VAL A 319 -13.16 -29.64 5.86
CA VAL A 319 -14.58 -29.99 5.98
C VAL A 319 -15.44 -28.75 5.72
N PRO A 320 -16.39 -28.80 4.76
CA PRO A 320 -17.33 -27.71 4.54
C PRO A 320 -18.25 -27.49 5.75
N VAL A 321 -18.43 -26.24 6.14
CA VAL A 321 -19.33 -25.82 7.23
C VAL A 321 -20.34 -24.81 6.68
N LYS A 322 -21.61 -24.91 7.11
CA LYS A 322 -22.65 -23.95 6.74
C LYS A 322 -22.37 -22.58 7.36
N VAL A 323 -22.45 -21.54 6.54
CA VAL A 323 -22.24 -20.14 6.93
C VAL A 323 -23.22 -19.23 6.18
N ARG A 324 -23.35 -17.99 6.62
CA ARG A 324 -23.97 -16.93 5.80
C ARG A 324 -22.89 -16.30 4.94
N ALA A 325 -22.78 -16.73 3.68
CA ALA A 325 -21.65 -16.36 2.83
C ALA A 325 -21.49 -14.84 2.66
N GLU A 326 -22.60 -14.08 2.63
CA GLU A 326 -22.61 -12.62 2.56
C GLU A 326 -21.85 -11.93 3.72
N GLU A 327 -21.85 -12.54 4.91
CA GLU A 327 -21.16 -12.02 6.10
C GLU A 327 -19.63 -12.25 6.04
N HIS A 328 -19.16 -13.08 5.09
CA HIS A 328 -17.74 -13.34 4.87
C HIS A 328 -17.14 -12.57 3.69
N VAL A 329 -17.98 -11.99 2.82
CA VAL A 329 -17.58 -11.20 1.65
C VAL A 329 -17.87 -9.71 1.81
N LEU A 330 -17.92 -9.24 3.07
CA LEU A 330 -18.22 -7.85 3.44
C LEU A 330 -17.33 -6.81 2.75
N TRP A 331 -16.10 -7.18 2.40
CA TRP A 331 -15.15 -6.30 1.71
C TRP A 331 -15.60 -5.91 0.30
N ARG A 332 -16.41 -6.75 -0.37
CA ARG A 332 -16.99 -6.48 -1.69
C ARG A 332 -18.28 -5.66 -1.62
N LEU A 333 -18.99 -5.73 -0.50
CA LEU A 333 -20.29 -5.09 -0.38
C LEU A 333 -20.14 -3.56 -0.44
N PRO A 334 -21.06 -2.85 -1.12
CA PRO A 334 -21.17 -1.40 -1.02
C PRO A 334 -21.28 -0.92 0.43
N ASP A 335 -20.76 0.28 0.71
CA ASP A 335 -20.68 0.82 2.08
C ASP A 335 -22.06 0.94 2.75
N ASP A 336 -23.11 1.29 1.99
CA ASP A 336 -24.50 1.34 2.46
C ASP A 336 -25.02 -0.05 2.86
N ARG A 337 -24.67 -1.09 2.10
CA ARG A 337 -25.03 -2.47 2.43
C ARG A 337 -24.28 -2.97 3.67
N VAL A 338 -23.00 -2.61 3.82
CA VAL A 338 -22.24 -2.89 5.05
C VAL A 338 -22.88 -2.22 6.26
N SER A 339 -23.21 -0.92 6.17
CA SER A 339 -23.91 -0.20 7.24
C SER A 339 -25.26 -0.84 7.57
N HIS A 340 -26.00 -1.30 6.57
CA HIS A 340 -27.28 -1.98 6.78
C HIS A 340 -27.10 -3.30 7.56
N LEU A 341 -26.14 -4.14 7.17
CA LEU A 341 -25.82 -5.37 7.91
C LEU A 341 -25.33 -5.05 9.33
N ALA A 342 -24.50 -4.03 9.48
CA ALA A 342 -23.99 -3.58 10.77
C ALA A 342 -25.08 -3.08 11.72
N SER A 343 -26.20 -2.60 11.19
CA SER A 343 -27.31 -2.09 12.00
C SER A 343 -27.95 -3.12 12.93
N ALA A 344 -27.94 -4.39 12.54
CA ALA A 344 -28.39 -5.49 13.40
C ALA A 344 -27.43 -5.78 14.56
N HIS A 345 -26.22 -5.23 14.51
CA HIS A 345 -25.12 -5.52 15.43
C HIS A 345 -24.58 -4.27 16.13
N TRP A 346 -25.27 -3.13 16.09
CA TRP A 346 -24.75 -1.88 16.67
C TRP A 346 -24.35 -1.99 18.14
N ALA A 347 -25.15 -2.67 18.96
CA ALA A 347 -24.85 -2.88 20.37
C ALA A 347 -23.69 -3.86 20.64
N ASP A 348 -23.33 -4.70 19.66
CA ASP A 348 -22.21 -5.64 19.74
C ASP A 348 -20.93 -4.99 19.19
N LEU A 349 -21.06 -4.14 18.17
CA LEU A 349 -19.95 -3.45 17.50
C LEU A 349 -19.41 -2.29 18.33
N PHE A 350 -20.28 -1.64 19.09
CA PHE A 350 -19.95 -0.53 19.97
C PHE A 350 -20.30 -0.88 21.40
N SER A 351 -19.40 -0.51 22.30
CA SER A 351 -19.56 -0.62 23.74
C SER A 351 -20.33 0.56 24.33
N ALA A 352 -21.17 1.21 23.52
CA ALA A 352 -21.93 2.42 23.82
C ALA A 352 -23.43 2.21 23.58
N LYS A 353 -24.25 3.15 24.06
CA LYS A 353 -25.64 3.24 23.62
C LYS A 353 -25.67 3.84 22.22
N VAL A 354 -26.23 3.09 21.26
CA VAL A 354 -26.24 3.49 19.85
C VAL A 354 -27.65 3.94 19.43
N THR A 355 -27.74 5.14 18.86
CA THR A 355 -28.98 5.67 18.26
C THR A 355 -28.73 5.99 16.78
N PRO A 356 -29.37 5.30 15.83
CA PRO A 356 -29.26 5.62 14.40
C PRO A 356 -29.69 7.06 14.11
N GLN A 357 -28.98 7.73 13.21
CA GLN A 357 -29.28 9.08 12.73
C GLN A 357 -29.54 9.04 11.22
N GLN A 358 -29.93 10.17 10.65
CA GLN A 358 -30.12 10.30 9.20
C GLN A 358 -28.79 10.12 8.45
N GLN A 359 -28.87 9.80 7.15
CA GLN A 359 -27.72 9.71 6.24
C GLN A 359 -26.63 8.69 6.67
N GLY A 360 -27.01 7.66 7.44
CA GLY A 360 -26.08 6.63 7.89
C GLY A 360 -25.14 7.08 9.03
N ARG A 361 -25.38 8.25 9.63
CA ARG A 361 -24.73 8.64 10.89
C ARG A 361 -25.29 7.82 12.04
N ILE A 362 -24.50 7.67 13.09
CA ILE A 362 -24.92 7.09 14.37
C ILE A 362 -24.52 8.02 15.50
N ARG A 363 -25.35 8.08 16.54
CA ARG A 363 -25.04 8.71 17.82
C ARG A 363 -24.60 7.63 18.80
N LEU A 364 -23.40 7.78 19.34
CA LEU A 364 -22.81 6.93 20.37
C LEU A 364 -22.79 7.70 21.68
N ASP A 365 -23.54 7.24 22.66
CA ASP A 365 -23.60 7.81 24.00
C ASP A 365 -22.83 6.90 24.97
N TYR A 366 -21.81 7.45 25.63
CA TYR A 366 -20.98 6.81 26.65
C TYR A 366 -21.26 7.49 27.99
N ASP A 367 -21.77 6.73 28.97
CA ASP A 367 -22.09 7.20 30.32
C ASP A 367 -20.98 6.84 31.33
N PHE A 368 -19.96 6.08 30.89
CA PHE A 368 -18.81 5.64 31.70
C PHE A 368 -19.23 5.04 33.06
N VAL A 369 -20.28 4.23 33.03
CA VAL A 369 -20.80 3.49 34.20
C VAL A 369 -20.04 2.17 34.37
N SER A 370 -19.46 1.63 33.30
CA SER A 370 -18.77 0.34 33.34
C SER A 370 -17.47 0.31 32.53
N GLY A 371 -16.58 -0.63 32.89
CA GLY A 371 -15.33 -0.85 32.16
C GLY A 371 -15.54 -1.26 30.70
N ARG A 372 -16.72 -1.80 30.34
CA ARG A 372 -17.07 -2.18 28.97
C ARG A 372 -16.96 -0.97 28.02
N GLU A 373 -17.40 0.20 28.45
CA GLU A 373 -17.37 1.40 27.60
C GLU A 373 -15.94 1.79 27.21
N LEU A 374 -14.93 1.41 27.99
CA LEU A 374 -13.52 1.65 27.69
C LEU A 374 -12.96 0.71 26.60
N ASP A 375 -13.67 -0.37 26.23
CA ASP A 375 -13.22 -1.28 25.16
C ASP A 375 -13.18 -0.61 23.78
N ASP A 376 -13.97 0.45 23.60
CA ASP A 376 -13.99 1.29 22.41
C ASP A 376 -12.92 2.38 22.43
N TRP A 377 -12.12 2.49 23.49
CA TRP A 377 -11.11 3.52 23.64
C TRP A 377 -9.71 2.93 23.82
N ARG A 378 -8.72 3.70 23.39
CA ARG A 378 -7.30 3.50 23.69
C ARG A 378 -6.88 4.60 24.64
N ILE A 379 -6.29 4.23 25.77
CA ILE A 379 -5.77 5.18 26.75
C ILE A 379 -4.30 5.45 26.44
N ASP A 380 -3.98 6.70 26.12
CA ASP A 380 -2.62 7.18 25.88
C ASP A 380 -2.18 8.04 27.07
N GLY A 381 -1.08 7.67 27.72
CA GLY A 381 -0.55 8.35 28.90
C GLY A 381 -1.06 7.80 30.24
N ALA A 382 -0.55 8.35 31.34
CA ALA A 382 -0.98 8.01 32.69
C ALA A 382 -2.00 9.03 33.18
N GLY A 383 -3.08 8.58 33.82
CA GLY A 383 -4.03 9.48 34.51
C GLY A 383 -5.49 9.09 34.39
N TRP A 384 -5.88 8.37 33.34
CA TRP A 384 -7.28 7.99 33.12
C TRP A 384 -7.69 6.74 33.90
N ALA A 385 -8.78 6.85 34.66
CA ALA A 385 -9.38 5.73 35.38
C ALA A 385 -10.90 5.92 35.51
N LEU A 386 -11.64 4.80 35.48
CA LEU A 386 -13.07 4.81 35.76
C LEU A 386 -13.30 4.96 37.27
N MET A 387 -14.05 5.99 37.69
CA MET A 387 -14.37 6.25 39.10
C MET A 387 -15.81 6.75 39.23
N LEU A 388 -16.63 6.06 40.04
CA LEU A 388 -17.96 6.53 40.45
C LEU A 388 -18.85 7.01 39.28
N ASN A 389 -18.95 6.22 38.21
CA ASN A 389 -19.71 6.56 36.98
C ASN A 389 -19.18 7.79 36.22
N ALA A 390 -17.88 8.04 36.34
CA ALA A 390 -17.19 9.05 35.56
C ALA A 390 -15.83 8.52 35.12
N LEU A 391 -15.38 8.99 33.97
CA LEU A 391 -14.01 8.82 33.54
C LEU A 391 -13.18 9.97 34.13
N ARG A 392 -12.27 9.65 35.05
CA ARG A 392 -11.42 10.61 35.74
C ARG A 392 -10.03 10.65 35.12
N CYS A 393 -9.50 11.84 34.83
CA CYS A 393 -8.07 12.04 34.59
C CYS A 393 -7.44 12.68 35.83
N ARG A 394 -6.45 12.02 36.44
CA ARG A 394 -5.76 12.49 37.65
C ARG A 394 -4.31 12.88 37.35
N ASN A 395 -3.92 14.09 37.79
CA ASN A 395 -2.53 14.58 37.85
C ASN A 395 -1.65 14.18 36.65
N GLY A 396 -2.08 14.50 35.43
CA GLY A 396 -1.37 14.04 34.24
C GLY A 396 -1.84 14.67 32.95
N GLN A 397 -0.98 14.55 31.94
CA GLN A 397 -1.39 14.72 30.54
C GLN A 397 -1.70 13.35 29.97
N GLY A 398 -2.93 13.20 29.47
CA GLY A 398 -3.37 11.97 28.84
C GLY A 398 -4.39 12.23 27.75
N ALA A 399 -4.62 11.21 26.93
CA ALA A 399 -5.67 11.21 25.93
C ALA A 399 -6.40 9.86 25.95
N ILE A 400 -7.72 9.90 25.73
CA ILE A 400 -8.46 8.71 25.30
C ILE A 400 -8.78 8.86 23.83
N VAL A 401 -8.47 7.85 23.03
CA VAL A 401 -8.62 7.86 21.57
C VAL A 401 -9.61 6.78 21.17
N SER A 402 -10.64 7.13 20.41
CA SER A 402 -11.64 6.18 19.94
C SER A 402 -10.96 5.12 19.07
N ARG A 403 -11.30 3.85 19.28
CA ARG A 403 -10.95 2.75 18.37
C ARG A 403 -11.84 2.75 17.14
N ALA A 404 -13.08 3.18 17.31
CA ALA A 404 -13.96 3.51 16.20
C ALA A 404 -13.33 4.63 15.35
N ALA A 405 -13.40 4.45 14.04
CA ALA A 405 -13.03 5.47 13.08
C ALA A 405 -14.30 6.00 12.39
N PHE A 406 -14.27 7.28 12.01
CA PHE A 406 -15.40 7.99 11.40
C PHE A 406 -14.96 8.67 10.10
N VAL A 407 -15.90 8.93 9.20
CA VAL A 407 -15.67 9.64 7.92
C VAL A 407 -16.66 10.79 7.74
N GLY A 408 -16.22 11.87 7.10
CA GLY A 408 -17.03 13.07 6.87
C GLY A 408 -17.26 13.89 8.14
N ASP A 409 -18.47 14.43 8.28
CA ASP A 409 -18.87 15.27 9.42
C ASP A 409 -18.92 14.46 10.73
N VAL A 410 -18.27 15.01 11.76
CA VAL A 410 -18.18 14.43 13.10
C VAL A 410 -18.52 15.51 14.13
N GLU A 411 -19.39 15.14 15.07
CA GLU A 411 -19.77 15.94 16.22
C GLU A 411 -19.36 15.22 17.49
N VAL A 412 -18.78 15.96 18.41
CA VAL A 412 -18.32 15.50 19.71
C VAL A 412 -18.91 16.43 20.76
N ALA A 413 -19.62 15.87 21.73
CA ALA A 413 -20.10 16.61 22.88
C ALA A 413 -19.74 15.83 24.14
N LEU A 414 -19.21 16.49 25.15
CA LEU A 414 -18.88 15.89 26.43
C LEU A 414 -19.45 16.73 27.57
N THR A 415 -19.88 16.04 28.61
CA THR A 415 -20.30 16.64 29.86
C THR A 415 -19.22 16.38 30.88
N ALA A 416 -18.62 17.46 31.38
CA ALA A 416 -17.51 17.39 32.31
C ALA A 416 -17.76 18.21 33.58
N ASN A 417 -17.11 17.75 34.65
CA ASN A 417 -16.93 18.52 35.87
C ASN A 417 -15.43 18.69 36.12
N MET A 418 -15.02 19.92 36.40
CA MET A 418 -13.65 20.29 36.74
C MET A 418 -13.63 20.71 38.21
N GLU A 419 -12.78 20.06 39.01
CA GLU A 419 -12.49 20.56 40.35
C GLU A 419 -11.71 21.87 40.26
N ARG A 420 -11.94 22.74 41.24
CA ARG A 420 -11.38 24.09 41.30
C ARG A 420 -9.86 24.04 41.54
N ARG A 421 -9.07 23.82 40.50
CA ARG A 421 -7.61 23.82 40.55
C ARG A 421 -6.99 24.38 39.28
N ASP A 422 -5.97 25.21 39.48
CA ASP A 422 -5.30 25.96 38.45
C ASP A 422 -4.75 25.06 37.34
N GLY A 423 -4.99 25.44 36.09
CA GLY A 423 -4.35 24.81 34.94
C GLY A 423 -4.97 23.49 34.48
N THR A 424 -6.17 23.13 34.96
CA THR A 424 -6.92 22.00 34.42
C THR A 424 -7.37 22.33 32.99
N GLN A 425 -7.14 21.40 32.07
CA GLN A 425 -7.44 21.53 30.65
C GLN A 425 -8.23 20.32 30.19
N VAL A 426 -9.30 20.54 29.43
CA VAL A 426 -10.00 19.49 28.70
C VAL A 426 -10.08 19.89 27.25
N GLY A 427 -9.82 18.95 26.34
CA GLY A 427 -9.92 19.23 24.92
C GLY A 427 -10.37 18.02 24.13
N TRP A 428 -10.84 18.26 22.92
CA TRP A 428 -11.05 17.19 21.95
C TRP A 428 -10.31 17.47 20.66
N GLU A 429 -9.95 16.39 19.98
CA GLU A 429 -9.21 16.41 18.73
C GLU A 429 -9.76 15.39 17.75
N LEU A 430 -9.63 15.69 16.46
CA LEU A 430 -9.76 14.69 15.40
C LEU A 430 -8.36 14.32 14.91
N ARG A 431 -8.10 13.02 14.80
CA ARG A 431 -6.80 12.48 14.37
C ARG A 431 -6.97 11.53 13.18
N PRO A 432 -6.15 11.62 12.13
CA PRO A 432 -6.20 10.65 11.04
C PRO A 432 -5.85 9.24 11.56
N ALA A 433 -6.63 8.23 11.18
CA ALA A 433 -6.41 6.84 11.57
C ALA A 433 -5.15 6.22 10.92
N THR A 434 -4.66 6.82 9.83
CA THR A 434 -3.53 6.31 9.03
C THR A 434 -2.18 6.95 9.37
N ALA A 435 -2.14 8.01 10.17
CA ALA A 435 -0.90 8.72 10.49
C ALA A 435 -0.20 8.11 11.71
N GLY A 436 1.05 7.68 11.52
CA GLY A 436 1.96 7.31 12.63
C GLY A 436 2.52 8.53 13.39
N GLY A 437 1.95 9.72 13.20
CA GLY A 437 2.34 10.98 13.79
C GLY A 437 1.10 11.85 14.05
N PHE A 438 1.17 12.66 15.11
CA PHE A 438 0.10 13.49 15.66
C PHE A 438 -0.22 14.72 14.77
N ASP A 439 -0.52 14.52 13.49
CA ASP A 439 -1.09 15.61 12.69
C ASP A 439 -2.53 15.82 13.19
N VAL A 440 -2.67 16.73 14.16
CA VAL A 440 -3.94 17.09 14.75
C VAL A 440 -4.74 17.87 13.73
N VAL A 441 -5.90 17.33 13.35
CA VAL A 441 -6.75 17.88 12.29
C VAL A 441 -7.58 19.05 12.83
N THR A 442 -8.00 18.94 14.08
CA THR A 442 -8.52 20.05 14.89
C THR A 442 -8.21 19.76 16.35
N ALA A 443 -7.88 20.79 17.12
CA ALA A 443 -7.78 20.74 18.57
C ALA A 443 -8.62 21.87 19.14
N THR A 444 -9.40 21.56 20.16
CA THR A 444 -10.05 22.57 20.99
C THR A 444 -9.77 22.25 22.43
N ALA A 445 -9.60 23.29 23.25
CA ALA A 445 -9.36 23.12 24.66
C ALA A 445 -10.11 24.17 25.46
N ALA A 446 -10.61 23.75 26.63
CA ALA A 446 -11.12 24.59 27.69
C ALA A 446 -10.12 24.57 28.85
N TRP A 447 -9.76 25.76 29.35
CA TRP A 447 -8.88 25.94 30.51
C TRP A 447 -9.65 26.51 31.69
N ALA A 448 -9.29 26.09 32.90
CA ALA A 448 -9.70 26.73 34.15
C ALA A 448 -8.62 27.71 34.63
N ASP A 449 -8.94 29.02 34.62
CA ASP A 449 -8.04 30.04 35.20
C ASP A 449 -8.10 30.08 36.74
N PRO A 450 -7.02 30.54 37.41
CA PRO A 450 -7.01 30.77 38.85
C PRO A 450 -8.01 31.87 39.24
N GLY A 451 -8.99 31.57 40.12
CA GLY A 451 -9.96 32.58 40.55
C GLY A 451 -11.11 32.14 41.47
N PRO A 452 -11.93 33.10 41.96
CA PRO A 452 -13.22 32.85 42.62
C PRO A 452 -14.22 32.11 41.74
N SER A 453 -14.21 32.41 40.44
CA SER A 453 -15.01 31.79 39.39
C SER A 453 -14.11 30.93 38.48
N LEU A 454 -14.68 29.85 37.93
CA LEU A 454 -14.08 29.05 36.87
C LEU A 454 -14.20 29.85 35.57
N ARG A 455 -13.09 30.45 35.13
CA ARG A 455 -13.03 31.09 33.82
C ARG A 455 -12.65 30.04 32.78
N MET A 456 -13.56 29.80 31.84
CA MET A 456 -13.37 28.88 30.73
C MET A 456 -12.92 29.66 29.50
N SER A 457 -11.67 29.47 29.11
CA SER A 457 -11.12 29.99 27.87
C SER A 457 -11.20 28.92 26.79
N LEU A 458 -11.52 29.28 25.54
CA LEU A 458 -11.59 28.35 24.41
C LEU A 458 -10.64 28.78 23.30
N ALA A 459 -9.90 27.84 22.71
CA ALA A 459 -9.13 28.11 21.50
C ALA A 459 -9.24 26.97 20.49
N PHE A 460 -8.97 27.31 19.23
CA PHE A 460 -8.89 26.39 18.11
C PHE A 460 -7.44 26.28 17.62
N GLY A 461 -6.95 25.05 17.45
CA GLY A 461 -5.58 24.75 17.04
C GLY A 461 -4.59 24.65 18.21
N ASP A 462 -3.43 24.03 17.95
CA ASP A 462 -2.39 23.86 18.96
C ASP A 462 -1.71 25.21 19.27
N GLY A 463 -2.00 25.77 20.44
CA GLY A 463 -1.33 26.98 20.96
C GLY A 463 -1.92 28.32 20.53
N GLY A 464 -3.17 28.35 20.06
CA GLY A 464 -3.89 29.59 19.79
C GLY A 464 -4.19 30.39 21.07
N SER A 465 -4.18 31.72 20.98
CA SER A 465 -4.72 32.58 22.03
C SER A 465 -6.21 32.26 22.27
N PRO A 466 -6.72 32.33 23.51
CA PRO A 466 -8.13 32.20 23.79
C PRO A 466 -8.97 33.11 22.89
N GLN A 467 -9.95 32.53 22.20
CA GLN A 467 -10.85 33.23 21.28
C GLN A 467 -12.20 33.54 21.92
N ALA A 468 -12.63 32.73 22.90
CA ALA A 468 -13.83 32.97 23.68
C ALA A 468 -13.55 32.70 25.16
N VAL A 469 -14.22 33.45 26.03
CA VAL A 469 -14.07 33.35 27.48
C VAL A 469 -15.43 33.43 28.15
N MET A 470 -15.72 32.49 29.05
CA MET A 470 -16.93 32.46 29.87
C MET A 470 -16.60 32.28 31.35
N GLU A 471 -17.47 32.77 32.23
CA GLU A 471 -17.34 32.59 33.68
C GLU A 471 -18.43 31.63 34.19
N ARG A 472 -18.03 30.69 35.03
CA ARG A 472 -18.88 29.69 35.69
C ARG A 472 -18.49 29.56 37.16
N ASP A 473 -19.38 29.02 37.99
CA ASP A 473 -18.97 28.63 39.35
C ASP A 473 -18.20 27.31 39.29
N ALA A 474 -17.17 27.20 40.12
CA ALA A 474 -16.38 25.97 40.17
C ALA A 474 -17.19 24.77 40.70
N GLY A 475 -16.90 23.58 40.20
CA GLY A 475 -17.65 22.36 40.52
C GLY A 475 -19.00 22.24 39.81
N GLN A 476 -19.39 23.24 39.00
CA GLN A 476 -20.53 23.09 38.09
C GLN A 476 -20.18 22.15 36.94
N VAL A 477 -21.18 21.37 36.55
CA VAL A 477 -21.16 20.57 35.33
C VAL A 477 -21.38 21.50 34.15
N PHE A 478 -20.55 21.38 33.11
CA PHE A 478 -20.72 22.09 31.86
C PHE A 478 -20.72 21.12 30.68
N GLY A 479 -21.42 21.49 29.62
CA GLY A 479 -21.29 20.86 28.31
C GLY A 479 -20.13 21.50 27.56
N PHE A 480 -19.30 20.70 26.92
CA PHE A 480 -18.24 21.19 26.04
C PHE A 480 -18.19 20.29 24.82
N GLY A 481 -17.97 20.86 23.64
CA GLY A 481 -17.92 20.04 22.44
C GLY A 481 -17.54 20.82 21.21
N GLY A 482 -17.80 20.21 20.08
CA GLY A 482 -17.75 20.86 18.80
C GLY A 482 -18.08 19.91 17.68
N ARG A 483 -18.29 20.49 16.50
CA ARG A 483 -18.65 19.74 15.31
C ARG A 483 -17.90 20.27 14.10
N LEU A 484 -17.51 19.32 13.25
CA LEU A 484 -17.14 19.61 11.88
C LEU A 484 -18.42 19.52 11.04
N GLU A 485 -18.79 20.63 10.42
CA GLU A 485 -19.97 20.74 9.57
C GLU A 485 -19.56 21.35 8.23
N GLY A 486 -19.43 20.49 7.20
CA GLY A 486 -18.97 20.92 5.88
C GLY A 486 -17.54 21.48 5.93
N ASP A 487 -17.40 22.79 5.68
CA ASP A 487 -16.15 23.55 5.68
C ASP A 487 -15.86 24.31 6.99
N ARG A 488 -16.65 24.07 8.03
CA ARG A 488 -16.57 24.82 9.30
C ARG A 488 -16.28 23.90 10.47
N VAL A 489 -15.46 24.40 11.39
CA VAL A 489 -15.34 23.83 12.73
C VAL A 489 -16.02 24.78 13.71
N LEU A 490 -16.96 24.22 14.46
CA LEU A 490 -17.73 24.90 15.49
C LEU A 490 -17.29 24.35 16.85
N VAL A 491 -16.99 25.25 17.78
CA VAL A 491 -16.69 24.89 19.18
C VAL A 491 -17.82 25.39 20.05
N SER A 492 -18.40 24.47 20.80
CA SER A 492 -19.59 24.74 21.59
C SER A 492 -19.27 24.62 23.08
N LEU A 493 -19.84 25.53 23.86
CA LEU A 493 -19.92 25.40 25.30
C LEU A 493 -21.39 25.44 25.68
N ASP A 494 -21.83 24.39 26.37
CA ASP A 494 -23.23 24.05 26.57
C ASP A 494 -23.96 24.04 25.22
N ASP A 495 -25.08 24.75 25.12
CA ASP A 495 -25.91 24.82 23.91
C ASP A 495 -25.53 25.99 22.99
N ARG A 496 -24.33 26.58 23.14
CA ARG A 496 -23.91 27.77 22.38
C ARG A 496 -22.63 27.52 21.59
N ASP A 497 -22.69 27.74 20.28
CA ASP A 497 -21.51 27.80 19.43
C ASP A 497 -20.79 29.12 19.67
N LEU A 498 -19.55 29.07 20.16
CA LEU A 498 -18.78 30.24 20.59
C LEU A 498 -17.63 30.57 19.64
N ILE A 499 -17.10 29.56 18.95
CA ILE A 499 -16.05 29.73 17.95
C ILE A 499 -16.52 29.08 16.67
N GLU A 500 -16.41 29.83 15.58
CA GLU A 500 -16.59 29.35 14.23
C GLU A 500 -15.30 29.63 13.45
N SER A 501 -14.68 28.58 12.94
CA SER A 501 -13.45 28.69 12.17
C SER A 501 -13.56 27.91 10.86
N ALA A 502 -12.92 28.41 9.81
CA ALA A 502 -12.80 27.67 8.57
C ALA A 502 -11.88 26.45 8.79
N ALA A 503 -12.36 25.30 8.35
CA ALA A 503 -11.59 24.08 8.28
C ALA A 503 -10.40 24.26 7.32
N PRO A 504 -9.16 23.85 7.67
CA PRO A 504 -8.06 23.90 6.72
C PRO A 504 -8.38 23.09 5.43
N ASP A 505 -8.06 23.63 4.25
CA ASP A 505 -8.35 22.96 2.97
C ASP A 505 -7.77 21.54 2.89
N ALA A 506 -6.58 21.33 3.47
CA ALA A 506 -5.95 20.02 3.54
C ALA A 506 -6.79 19.02 4.36
N MET A 507 -7.43 19.49 5.45
CA MET A 507 -8.38 18.71 6.25
C MET A 507 -9.63 18.41 5.43
N LEU A 508 -10.25 19.42 4.81
CA LEU A 508 -11.47 19.20 4.03
C LEU A 508 -11.25 18.22 2.88
N LYS A 509 -10.13 18.36 2.18
CA LYS A 509 -9.74 17.41 1.14
C LYS A 509 -9.54 16.01 1.69
N ALA A 510 -8.96 15.86 2.89
CA ALA A 510 -8.78 14.55 3.50
C ALA A 510 -10.12 13.91 3.92
N LEU A 511 -11.03 14.69 4.49
CA LEU A 511 -12.27 14.18 5.08
C LEU A 511 -13.37 13.93 4.07
N HIS A 512 -13.45 14.77 3.05
CA HIS A 512 -14.50 14.76 2.06
C HIS A 512 -14.01 14.26 0.69
N ASP A 513 -12.84 13.61 0.62
CA ASP A 513 -12.39 12.95 -0.61
C ASP A 513 -13.45 11.90 -1.02
N PRO A 514 -14.14 12.06 -2.17
CA PRO A 514 -15.20 11.16 -2.57
C PRO A 514 -14.68 9.76 -2.93
N THR A 515 -13.38 9.62 -3.21
CA THR A 515 -12.75 8.36 -3.60
C THR A 515 -12.13 7.62 -2.42
N SER A 516 -11.69 8.35 -1.39
CA SER A 516 -11.05 7.77 -0.23
C SER A 516 -11.00 8.73 0.96
N PRO A 517 -12.14 8.96 1.65
CA PRO A 517 -12.14 9.81 2.83
C PRO A 517 -11.20 9.22 3.88
N GLN A 518 -10.41 10.07 4.52
CA GLN A 518 -9.51 9.66 5.59
C GLN A 518 -10.35 9.34 6.84
N PRO A 519 -10.20 8.14 7.41
CA PRO A 519 -10.85 7.82 8.66
C PRO A 519 -10.25 8.68 9.79
N LEU A 520 -11.12 9.17 10.68
CA LEU A 520 -10.77 9.95 11.85
C LEU A 520 -11.05 9.18 13.13
N HIS A 521 -10.13 9.29 14.08
CA HIS A 521 -10.37 8.98 15.48
C HIS A 521 -10.70 10.26 16.25
N VAL A 522 -11.62 10.13 17.20
CA VAL A 522 -11.91 11.17 18.19
C VAL A 522 -10.95 10.96 19.36
N ALA A 523 -10.20 11.98 19.74
CA ALA A 523 -9.38 11.96 20.94
C ALA A 523 -9.90 12.99 21.94
N VAL A 524 -10.06 12.61 23.21
CA VAL A 524 -10.31 13.56 24.31
C VAL A 524 -9.04 13.67 25.14
N ARG A 525 -8.51 14.88 25.24
CA ARG A 525 -7.30 15.18 26.02
C ARG A 525 -7.67 15.82 27.33
N ALA A 526 -6.88 15.50 28.33
CA ALA A 526 -6.92 16.15 29.62
C ALA A 526 -5.51 16.54 30.06
N GLY A 527 -5.43 17.64 30.80
CA GLY A 527 -4.24 18.10 31.49
C GLY A 527 -4.61 18.70 32.85
N GLY A 528 -3.70 18.65 33.81
CA GLY A 528 -3.91 19.23 35.15
C GLY A 528 -4.30 18.20 36.22
N GLU A 529 -4.91 18.69 37.31
CA GLU A 529 -4.99 17.91 38.55
C GLU A 529 -6.19 16.96 38.63
N ASP A 530 -7.40 17.34 38.20
CA ASP A 530 -8.56 16.44 38.20
C ASP A 530 -9.67 16.87 37.22
N LEU A 531 -9.97 16.01 36.25
CA LEU A 531 -11.10 16.16 35.31
C LEU A 531 -12.01 14.94 35.39
N PHE A 532 -13.32 15.16 35.45
CA PHE A 532 -14.33 14.10 35.44
C PHE A 532 -15.23 14.23 34.21
N ILE A 533 -15.27 13.22 33.36
CA ILE A 533 -16.20 13.13 32.23
C ILE A 533 -17.30 12.14 32.59
N THR A 534 -18.52 12.63 32.74
CA THR A 534 -19.69 11.81 33.10
C THR A 534 -20.48 11.34 31.88
N HIS A 535 -20.36 12.07 30.78
CA HIS A 535 -21.03 11.72 29.53
C HIS A 535 -20.19 12.15 28.34
N LEU A 536 -20.14 11.32 27.31
CA LEU A 536 -19.52 11.63 26.03
C LEU A 536 -20.44 11.15 24.92
N THR A 537 -20.78 12.05 24.01
CA THR A 537 -21.53 11.78 22.78
C THR A 537 -20.59 11.95 21.59
N VAL A 538 -20.60 10.97 20.69
CA VAL A 538 -19.99 11.09 19.36
C VAL A 538 -21.06 10.83 18.31
N ILE A 539 -21.26 11.78 17.38
CA ILE A 539 -22.18 11.62 16.26
C ILE A 539 -21.39 11.70 14.96
N GLY A 540 -21.30 10.57 14.25
CA GLY A 540 -20.55 10.49 13.00
C GLY A 540 -20.99 9.32 12.15
N ARG A 541 -20.52 9.29 10.90
CA ARG A 541 -20.67 8.11 10.04
C ARG A 541 -19.48 7.19 10.29
N PRO A 542 -19.69 5.95 10.78
CA PRO A 542 -18.59 5.02 11.00
C PRO A 542 -17.86 4.73 9.69
N ASP A 543 -16.53 4.63 9.75
CA ASP A 543 -15.71 4.25 8.61
C ASP A 543 -16.12 2.84 8.12
N PRO A 544 -16.50 2.69 6.85
CA PRO A 544 -16.89 1.41 6.30
C PRO A 544 -15.79 0.34 6.35
N ARG A 545 -14.49 0.71 6.36
CA ARG A 545 -13.42 -0.30 6.52
C ARG A 545 -13.37 -0.82 7.94
N TRP A 546 -13.39 0.08 8.93
CA TRP A 546 -13.52 -0.27 10.34
C TRP A 546 -14.74 -1.18 10.59
N LEU A 547 -15.90 -0.82 10.03
CA LEU A 547 -17.13 -1.60 10.16
C LEU A 547 -16.98 -3.03 9.64
N ARG A 548 -16.42 -3.21 8.44
CA ARG A 548 -16.18 -4.55 7.86
C ARG A 548 -15.29 -5.39 8.78
N GLN A 549 -14.19 -4.81 9.26
CA GLN A 549 -13.25 -5.52 10.13
C GLN A 549 -13.91 -5.96 11.44
N ARG A 550 -14.68 -5.07 12.08
CA ARG A 550 -15.36 -5.39 13.33
C ARG A 550 -16.52 -6.35 13.14
N LEU A 551 -17.30 -6.21 12.08
CA LEU A 551 -18.34 -7.18 11.73
C LEU A 551 -17.78 -8.57 11.51
N GLN A 552 -16.64 -8.70 10.81
CA GLN A 552 -15.99 -9.99 10.63
C GLN A 552 -15.58 -10.65 11.95
N GLN A 553 -15.15 -9.85 12.94
CA GLN A 553 -14.85 -10.35 14.29
C GLN A 553 -16.11 -10.83 15.00
N VAL A 554 -17.15 -9.99 15.06
CA VAL A 554 -18.41 -10.30 15.75
C VAL A 554 -19.13 -11.51 15.13
N VAL A 555 -19.14 -11.61 13.80
CA VAL A 555 -19.75 -12.75 13.09
C VAL A 555 -18.89 -13.99 13.23
N GLY A 556 -17.56 -13.86 13.06
CA GLY A 556 -16.63 -15.00 13.10
C GLY A 556 -16.51 -15.66 14.46
N GLU A 557 -16.75 -14.92 15.55
CA GLU A 557 -16.69 -15.43 16.92
C GLU A 557 -17.96 -16.16 17.35
N ARG A 558 -19.09 -16.02 16.66
CA ARG A 558 -20.30 -16.78 16.99
C ARG A 558 -20.11 -18.23 16.52
N PRO A 559 -19.98 -19.22 17.43
CA PRO A 559 -20.03 -20.61 17.03
C PRO A 559 -21.37 -20.83 16.33
N SER A 560 -21.37 -21.53 15.20
CA SER A 560 -22.53 -21.81 14.34
C SER A 560 -23.62 -22.68 14.99
N GLY A 561 -23.65 -22.76 16.33
CA GLY A 561 -24.67 -23.43 17.11
C GLY A 561 -25.87 -22.53 17.37
N ARG A 562 -26.79 -22.46 16.42
CA ARG A 562 -28.23 -22.31 16.69
C ARG A 562 -29.04 -23.12 15.70
#